data_AF-A0A5J4PM77-F1
#
_entry.id   AF-A0A5J4PM77-F1
#
_cell.length_a   1.000
_cell.length_b   1.000
_cell.length_c   1.000
_cell.angle_alpha   90.00
_cell.angle_beta   90.00
_cell.angle_gamma   90.00
#
_symmetry.space_group_name_H-M   'P 1'
#
loop_
_entity.id
_entity.type
_entity.pdbx_description
1 polymer ?
#
loop_
_entity_poly.entity_id
_entity_poly.type
_entity_poly.pdbx_seq_one_letter_code
_entity_poly.pdbx_strand_id
1 'polypeptide(L)'
;IKVNERAGNVNLESCSFKRLTRIGTNSKGGVIEAVIGSENGLLRVNSTFEECKVSNNDGIGGAIYIKITSNILNKFDLSGTNYSDCDAKFGKSLFIDAYNLRTAVPIHTDSSQTKTKIGARDDIQEKADLNNLMGYDNTGGIQSIEIPLYYVYTNVDMSVYHVSNSDSSPKG
;
A
#
# COMPACT_ATOMS: atom_id res chain seq x y z
N ILE A 1 -0.65 1.22 17.75
CA ILE A 1 -1.45 2.43 17.47
C ILE A 1 -2.69 2.03 16.68
N LYS A 2 -3.88 2.49 17.10
CA LYS A 2 -5.13 2.35 16.34
C LYS A 2 -5.65 3.73 15.98
N VAL A 3 -5.96 3.95 14.71
CA VAL A 3 -6.58 5.17 14.20
C VAL A 3 -7.98 4.79 13.73
N ASN A 4 -9.00 5.19 14.46
CA ASN A 4 -10.38 4.86 14.14
C ASN A 4 -10.99 5.89 13.19
N GLU A 5 -12.18 5.61 12.66
CA GLU A 5 -12.93 6.60 11.90
C GLU A 5 -13.14 7.88 12.73
N ARG A 6 -13.15 9.04 12.04
CA ARG A 6 -13.31 10.37 12.65
C ARG A 6 -12.19 10.79 13.61
N ALA A 7 -11.09 10.02 13.68
CA ALA A 7 -9.89 10.48 14.36
C ALA A 7 -9.40 11.78 13.72
N GLY A 8 -8.88 12.71 14.54
CA GLY A 8 -8.23 13.92 14.07
C GLY A 8 -6.89 13.63 13.37
N ASN A 9 -6.07 14.66 13.21
CA ASN A 9 -4.74 14.48 12.63
C ASN A 9 -3.88 13.60 13.54
N VAL A 10 -3.20 12.62 12.94
CA VAL A 10 -2.23 11.74 13.62
C VAL A 10 -0.91 11.87 12.87
N ASN A 11 0.09 12.45 13.53
CA ASN A 11 1.42 12.68 12.96
C ASN A 11 2.46 11.87 13.74
N LEU A 12 3.20 11.02 13.04
CA LEU A 12 4.33 10.26 13.56
C LEU A 12 5.58 10.63 12.77
N GLU A 13 6.36 11.55 13.32
CA GLU A 13 7.55 12.10 12.68
C GLU A 13 8.80 11.64 13.42
N SER A 14 9.81 11.18 12.68
CA SER A 14 11.12 10.80 13.21
C SER A 14 11.06 9.75 14.34
N CYS A 15 10.06 8.87 14.33
CA CYS A 15 9.95 7.77 15.28
C CYS A 15 10.69 6.53 14.78
N SER A 16 11.14 5.68 15.72
CA SER A 16 11.72 4.37 15.41
C SER A 16 10.97 3.27 16.15
N PHE A 17 10.32 2.39 15.39
CA PHE A 17 9.62 1.22 15.88
C PHE A 17 10.45 -0.01 15.50
N LYS A 18 10.96 -0.73 16.52
CA LYS A 18 11.83 -1.89 16.30
C LYS A 18 11.32 -3.11 17.03
N ARG A 19 11.30 -4.27 16.36
CA ARG A 19 11.02 -5.59 16.95
C ARG A 19 9.69 -5.64 17.70
N LEU A 20 8.66 -4.98 17.16
CA LEU A 20 7.32 -5.00 17.72
C LEU A 20 6.51 -6.12 17.10
N THR A 21 5.88 -6.95 17.91
CA THR A 21 4.92 -7.96 17.43
C THR A 21 3.55 -7.68 18.05
N ARG A 22 2.55 -7.36 17.23
CA ARG A 22 1.17 -7.25 17.73
C ARG A 22 0.58 -8.63 17.90
N ILE A 23 0.23 -8.93 19.16
CA ILE A 23 -0.45 -10.15 19.56
C ILE A 23 -1.97 -9.91 19.68
N GLY A 24 -2.76 -10.97 19.47
CA GLY A 24 -4.22 -10.95 19.59
C GLY A 24 -4.94 -11.30 18.29
N THR A 25 -6.21 -11.68 18.42
CA THR A 25 -7.09 -12.02 17.29
C THR A 25 -7.55 -10.75 16.56
N ASN A 26 -7.79 -10.86 15.25
CA ASN A 26 -8.31 -9.77 14.38
C ASN A 26 -7.40 -8.53 14.23
N SER A 27 -6.15 -8.58 14.68
CA SER A 27 -5.18 -7.52 14.39
C SER A 27 -4.75 -7.60 12.94
N LYS A 28 -4.80 -6.47 12.22
CA LYS A 28 -4.41 -6.41 10.81
C LYS A 28 -3.02 -5.80 10.64
N GLY A 29 -2.70 -4.74 11.39
CA GLY A 29 -1.39 -4.07 11.34
C GLY A 29 -0.50 -4.32 12.56
N GLY A 30 0.80 -4.54 12.39
CA GLY A 30 1.71 -4.84 13.52
C GLY A 30 2.01 -3.65 14.42
N VAL A 31 2.20 -2.45 13.88
CA VAL A 31 2.39 -1.22 14.67
C VAL A 31 1.19 -0.31 14.56
N ILE A 32 0.75 -0.02 13.33
CA ILE A 32 -0.37 0.89 13.04
C ILE A 32 -1.49 0.11 12.36
N GLU A 33 -2.70 0.30 12.86
CA GLU A 33 -3.94 -0.15 12.21
C GLU A 33 -4.87 1.05 12.11
N ALA A 34 -5.15 1.49 10.89
CA ALA A 34 -5.92 2.69 10.62
C ALA A 34 -7.19 2.36 9.82
N VAL A 35 -8.30 2.98 10.19
CA VAL A 35 -9.54 3.04 9.41
C VAL A 35 -9.79 4.50 9.09
N ILE A 36 -9.74 4.83 7.79
CA ILE A 36 -9.78 6.19 7.27
C ILE A 36 -11.04 6.35 6.42
N GLY A 37 -11.98 7.16 6.92
CA GLY A 37 -13.15 7.64 6.20
C GLY A 37 -13.03 9.11 5.80
N SER A 38 -14.09 9.66 5.20
CA SER A 38 -14.15 11.06 4.74
C SER A 38 -13.96 12.07 5.87
N GLU A 39 -14.45 11.75 7.07
CA GLU A 39 -14.40 12.61 8.27
C GLU A 39 -13.07 12.54 9.03
N ASN A 40 -12.15 11.64 8.66
CA ASN A 40 -10.84 11.55 9.33
C ASN A 40 -9.96 12.77 9.02
N GLY A 41 -9.12 13.14 9.99
CA GLY A 41 -7.94 13.95 9.75
C GLY A 41 -6.89 13.24 8.91
N LEU A 42 -5.75 13.90 8.72
CA LEU A 42 -4.61 13.32 8.01
C LEU A 42 -3.85 12.33 8.92
N LEU A 43 -3.59 11.13 8.41
CA LEU A 43 -2.57 10.24 8.94
C LEU A 43 -1.24 10.53 8.24
N ARG A 44 -0.30 11.21 8.92
CA ARG A 44 1.06 11.40 8.40
C ARG A 44 2.05 10.55 9.18
N VAL A 45 2.85 9.76 8.47
CA VAL A 45 3.89 8.90 9.03
C VAL A 45 5.17 9.09 8.23
N ASN A 46 6.23 9.48 8.92
CA ASN A 46 7.57 9.64 8.38
C ASN A 46 8.52 9.10 9.44
N SER A 47 8.67 7.78 9.47
CA SER A 47 9.27 7.04 10.58
C SER A 47 9.88 5.71 10.10
N THR A 48 10.67 5.06 10.94
CA THR A 48 11.26 3.76 10.62
C THR A 48 10.53 2.62 11.32
N PHE A 49 10.24 1.57 10.57
CA PHE A 49 9.70 0.29 11.06
C PHE A 49 10.68 -0.82 10.72
N GLU A 50 11.24 -1.46 11.74
CA GLU A 50 12.24 -2.51 11.63
C GLU A 50 11.77 -3.75 12.40
N GLU A 51 11.79 -4.91 11.78
CA GLU A 51 11.41 -6.19 12.40
C GLU A 51 10.01 -6.16 13.05
N CYS A 52 9.08 -5.38 12.49
CA CYS A 52 7.71 -5.27 13.00
C CYS A 52 6.82 -6.36 12.41
N LYS A 53 5.97 -6.95 13.25
CA LYS A 53 5.18 -8.14 12.90
C LYS A 53 3.75 -8.06 13.39
N VAL A 54 2.88 -8.75 12.68
CA VAL A 54 1.53 -9.11 13.12
C VAL A 54 1.35 -10.62 12.98
N SER A 55 0.42 -11.22 13.73
CA SER A 55 0.12 -12.65 13.60
C SER A 55 -0.25 -13.02 12.16
N ASN A 56 0.43 -14.03 11.58
CA ASN A 56 0.24 -14.46 10.18
C ASN A 56 -1.06 -15.26 9.95
N ASN A 57 -1.88 -15.51 10.98
CA ASN A 57 -3.17 -16.16 10.79
C ASN A 57 -4.13 -15.23 10.01
N ASP A 58 -4.25 -13.98 10.47
CA ASP A 58 -5.20 -12.99 9.96
C ASP A 58 -4.59 -11.62 9.65
N GLY A 59 -3.35 -11.37 10.09
CA GLY A 59 -2.68 -10.08 10.00
C GLY A 59 -2.09 -9.82 8.62
N ILE A 60 -2.36 -8.64 8.08
CA ILE A 60 -1.97 -8.18 6.75
C ILE A 60 -1.45 -6.74 6.89
N GLY A 61 -0.14 -6.54 6.79
CA GLY A 61 0.55 -5.30 7.17
C GLY A 61 1.46 -5.48 8.38
N GLY A 62 2.68 -5.98 8.19
CA GLY A 62 3.58 -6.29 9.31
C GLY A 62 3.99 -5.06 10.12
N ALA A 63 4.06 -3.90 9.49
CA ALA A 63 4.18 -2.61 10.17
C ALA A 63 2.85 -1.86 10.20
N ILE A 64 2.23 -1.67 9.04
CA ILE A 64 1.08 -0.77 8.87
C ILE A 64 -0.02 -1.47 8.09
N TYR A 65 -1.24 -1.39 8.61
CA TYR A 65 -2.47 -1.66 7.89
C TYR A 65 -3.32 -0.38 7.81
N ILE A 66 -3.84 -0.07 6.63
CA ILE A 66 -4.76 1.04 6.40
C ILE A 66 -6.00 0.53 5.66
N LYS A 67 -7.17 0.70 6.25
CA LYS A 67 -8.47 0.56 5.58
C LYS A 67 -8.98 1.92 5.15
N ILE A 68 -9.38 2.06 3.90
CA ILE A 68 -9.94 3.29 3.33
C ILE A 68 -11.38 3.00 2.92
N THR A 69 -12.34 3.60 3.63
CA THR A 69 -13.77 3.21 3.55
C THR A 69 -14.56 3.95 2.47
N SER A 70 -13.93 4.91 1.78
CA SER A 70 -14.57 5.73 0.74
C SER A 70 -13.57 6.10 -0.35
N ASN A 71 -14.06 6.67 -1.46
CA ASN A 71 -13.20 7.10 -2.56
C ASN A 71 -12.51 8.45 -2.23
N ILE A 72 -11.52 8.40 -1.34
CA ILE A 72 -10.86 9.59 -0.79
C ILE A 72 -9.38 9.66 -1.17
N LEU A 73 -8.95 10.85 -1.56
CA LEU A 73 -7.56 11.18 -1.85
C LEU A 73 -6.94 11.92 -0.64
N ASN A 74 -5.62 11.79 -0.45
CA ASN A 74 -4.82 12.62 0.47
C ASN A 74 -5.18 12.57 1.97
N LYS A 75 -5.79 11.49 2.46
CA LYS A 75 -6.04 11.29 3.91
C LYS A 75 -4.94 10.51 4.64
N PHE A 76 -3.94 10.05 3.91
CA PHE A 76 -2.72 9.51 4.48
C PHE A 76 -1.51 9.92 3.64
N ASP A 77 -0.37 10.04 4.30
CA ASP A 77 0.93 10.32 3.73
C ASP A 77 1.99 9.57 4.52
N LEU A 78 2.61 8.56 3.92
CA LEU A 78 3.69 7.76 4.49
C LEU A 78 5.05 8.16 3.90
N SER A 79 5.15 9.35 3.29
CA SER A 79 6.42 9.82 2.73
C SER A 79 7.52 9.94 3.76
N GLY A 80 8.70 9.43 3.40
CA GLY A 80 9.84 9.30 4.30
C GLY A 80 9.75 8.10 5.26
N THR A 81 8.69 7.30 5.21
CA THR A 81 8.64 6.04 5.96
C THR A 81 9.59 5.01 5.35
N ASN A 82 10.36 4.34 6.22
CA ASN A 82 11.23 3.24 5.84
C ASN A 82 10.80 1.94 6.53
N TYR A 83 10.81 0.83 5.77
CA TYR A 83 10.46 -0.49 6.27
C TYR A 83 11.60 -1.47 6.06
N SER A 84 11.96 -2.24 7.09
CA SER A 84 12.94 -3.32 7.01
C SER A 84 12.49 -4.54 7.81
N ASP A 85 12.65 -5.72 7.22
CA ASP A 85 12.48 -7.03 7.87
C ASP A 85 11.16 -7.22 8.63
N CYS A 86 10.11 -6.52 8.21
CA CYS A 86 8.76 -6.68 8.75
C CYS A 86 8.12 -7.96 8.22
N ASP A 87 7.12 -8.49 8.92
CA ASP A 87 6.47 -9.75 8.55
C ASP A 87 4.96 -9.75 8.81
N ALA A 88 4.22 -10.32 7.85
CA ALA A 88 2.77 -10.52 7.88
C ALA A 88 2.38 -11.59 6.86
N LYS A 89 1.13 -12.07 6.92
CA LYS A 89 0.57 -12.98 5.90
C LYS A 89 0.66 -12.38 4.49
N PHE A 90 0.32 -11.09 4.40
CA PHE A 90 0.31 -10.28 3.17
C PHE A 90 0.75 -8.87 3.51
N GLY A 91 1.47 -8.20 2.61
CA GLY A 91 2.03 -6.86 2.87
C GLY A 91 2.99 -6.93 4.06
N LYS A 92 4.16 -7.54 3.84
CA LYS A 92 5.17 -7.73 4.90
C LYS A 92 5.40 -6.45 5.70
N SER A 93 5.38 -5.30 5.03
CA SER A 93 5.49 -3.99 5.67
C SER A 93 4.16 -3.25 5.70
N LEU A 94 3.54 -3.03 4.54
CA LEU A 94 2.35 -2.20 4.38
C LEU A 94 1.25 -2.97 3.68
N PHE A 95 0.03 -2.84 4.21
CA PHE A 95 -1.18 -3.28 3.52
C PHE A 95 -2.23 -2.16 3.43
N ILE A 96 -2.75 -1.89 2.23
CA ILE A 96 -3.80 -0.91 1.98
C ILE A 96 -5.07 -1.62 1.50
N ASP A 97 -6.08 -1.70 2.37
CA ASP A 97 -7.42 -2.19 2.06
C ASP A 97 -8.31 -1.03 1.62
N ALA A 98 -8.36 -0.75 0.32
CA ALA A 98 -8.97 0.46 -0.21
C ALA A 98 -10.34 0.20 -0.86
N TYR A 99 -11.25 1.17 -0.72
CA TYR A 99 -12.45 1.24 -1.56
C TYR A 99 -12.10 1.32 -3.05
N ASN A 100 -11.11 2.15 -3.40
CA ASN A 100 -10.52 2.23 -4.74
C ASN A 100 -9.00 2.34 -4.59
N LEU A 101 -8.29 1.27 -4.93
CA LEU A 101 -6.84 1.20 -4.69
C LEU A 101 -6.07 2.18 -5.57
N ARG A 102 -6.51 2.37 -6.83
CA ARG A 102 -5.88 3.31 -7.76
C ARG A 102 -6.07 4.77 -7.34
N THR A 103 -7.14 5.11 -6.62
CA THR A 103 -7.29 6.45 -6.02
C THR A 103 -6.45 6.61 -4.75
N ALA A 104 -6.34 5.56 -3.93
CA ALA A 104 -5.51 5.59 -2.72
C ALA A 104 -4.01 5.70 -3.04
N VAL A 105 -3.57 4.94 -4.04
CA VAL A 105 -2.18 4.82 -4.51
C VAL A 105 -2.15 5.12 -6.02
N PRO A 106 -2.28 6.40 -6.43
CA PRO A 106 -2.27 6.75 -7.85
C PRO A 106 -0.97 6.38 -8.57
N ILE A 107 -1.05 6.22 -9.90
CA ILE A 107 0.15 6.11 -10.74
C ILE A 107 1.04 7.33 -10.49
N HIS A 108 2.35 7.13 -10.40
CA HIS A 108 3.27 8.27 -10.39
C HIS A 108 3.39 8.83 -11.81
N THR A 109 3.24 10.15 -11.96
CA THR A 109 3.79 10.87 -13.13
C THR A 109 5.30 11.03 -12.93
N ASP A 110 6.01 11.57 -13.92
CA ASP A 110 7.48 11.70 -14.04
C ASP A 110 8.21 12.31 -12.82
N SER A 111 7.47 12.79 -11.81
CA SER A 111 7.97 13.32 -10.54
C SER A 111 7.75 12.39 -9.33
N SER A 112 7.62 11.06 -9.46
CA SER A 112 7.74 10.04 -8.37
C SER A 112 6.93 10.22 -7.05
N GLN A 113 5.99 11.18 -6.97
CA GLN A 113 5.34 11.60 -5.73
C GLN A 113 4.46 10.52 -5.08
N THR A 114 3.94 9.56 -5.84
CA THR A 114 3.08 8.51 -5.26
C THR A 114 3.87 7.35 -4.66
N LYS A 115 5.04 7.05 -5.22
CA LYS A 115 5.96 6.06 -4.66
C LYS A 115 6.43 6.51 -3.27
N THR A 116 6.79 7.79 -3.16
CA THR A 116 7.15 8.39 -1.88
C THR A 116 5.97 8.39 -0.92
N LYS A 117 4.73 8.67 -1.36
CA LYS A 117 3.53 8.66 -0.49
C LYS A 117 3.35 7.39 0.34
N ILE A 118 3.77 6.21 -0.14
CA ILE A 118 3.65 4.95 0.60
C ILE A 118 4.95 4.50 1.28
N GLY A 119 6.05 5.25 1.11
CA GLY A 119 7.38 4.87 1.61
C GLY A 119 7.98 3.66 0.87
N ALA A 120 7.68 3.53 -0.43
CA ALA A 120 8.22 2.43 -1.23
C ALA A 120 9.72 2.60 -1.53
N ARG A 121 10.44 1.48 -1.56
CA ARG A 121 11.85 1.39 -1.94
C ARG A 121 12.05 1.61 -3.44
N ASP A 122 13.28 1.52 -3.94
CA ASP A 122 13.51 1.59 -5.38
C ASP A 122 12.73 0.50 -6.16
N ASP A 123 12.49 0.73 -7.46
CA ASP A 123 11.60 -0.14 -8.24
C ASP A 123 12.20 -1.54 -8.46
N ILE A 124 13.52 -1.67 -8.44
CA ILE A 124 14.20 -2.95 -8.57
C ILE A 124 13.93 -3.78 -7.30
N GLN A 125 14.04 -3.15 -6.13
CA GLN A 125 13.79 -3.77 -4.84
C GLN A 125 12.32 -4.14 -4.64
N GLU A 126 11.37 -3.24 -4.92
CA GLU A 126 9.94 -3.54 -4.78
C GLU A 126 9.46 -4.60 -5.78
N LYS A 127 10.03 -4.63 -6.99
CA LYS A 127 9.78 -5.70 -7.96
C LYS A 127 10.34 -7.05 -7.52
N ALA A 128 11.47 -7.05 -6.81
CA ALA A 128 12.08 -8.28 -6.28
C ALA A 128 11.32 -8.85 -5.07
N ASP A 129 10.59 -8.01 -4.32
CA ASP A 129 9.77 -8.43 -3.17
C ASP A 129 8.34 -7.88 -3.27
N LEU A 130 7.56 -8.42 -4.21
CA LEU A 130 6.17 -8.00 -4.47
C LEU A 130 5.24 -8.13 -3.25
N ASN A 131 5.63 -8.90 -2.24
CA ASN A 131 4.85 -9.10 -1.03
C ASN A 131 5.10 -8.03 0.03
N ASN A 132 6.06 -7.11 -0.18
CA ASN A 132 6.43 -6.09 0.79
C ASN A 132 5.30 -5.08 1.04
N LEU A 133 4.76 -4.51 -0.05
CA LEU A 133 3.68 -3.53 -0.03
C LEU A 133 2.52 -4.06 -0.88
N MET A 134 1.38 -4.33 -0.25
CA MET A 134 0.22 -4.91 -0.94
C MET A 134 -1.07 -4.17 -0.61
N GLY A 135 -2.15 -4.48 -1.33
CA GLY A 135 -3.45 -3.92 -1.04
C GLY A 135 -4.61 -4.66 -1.70
N TYR A 136 -5.82 -4.23 -1.36
CA TYR A 136 -7.07 -4.65 -1.99
C TYR A 136 -7.71 -3.47 -2.71
N ASP A 137 -8.30 -3.75 -3.87
CA ASP A 137 -9.17 -2.83 -4.60
C ASP A 137 -10.63 -3.31 -4.50
N ASN A 138 -11.39 -2.74 -3.57
CA ASN A 138 -12.77 -3.15 -3.34
C ASN A 138 -13.77 -2.34 -4.20
N THR A 139 -13.33 -1.79 -5.35
CA THR A 139 -14.19 -1.00 -6.23
C THR A 139 -15.41 -1.84 -6.64
N GLY A 140 -16.62 -1.30 -6.45
CA GLY A 140 -17.86 -2.00 -6.75
C GLY A 140 -18.28 -3.05 -5.72
N GLY A 141 -17.62 -3.12 -4.55
CA GLY A 141 -17.98 -4.03 -3.46
C GLY A 141 -17.56 -5.49 -3.70
N ILE A 142 -16.65 -5.73 -4.64
CA ILE A 142 -16.17 -7.06 -5.00
C ILE A 142 -14.99 -7.42 -4.09
N GLN A 143 -14.96 -8.66 -3.60
CA GLN A 143 -13.82 -9.15 -2.82
C GLN A 143 -12.58 -9.19 -3.71
N SER A 144 -11.57 -8.42 -3.32
CA SER A 144 -10.33 -8.28 -4.06
C SER A 144 -9.33 -9.40 -3.74
N ILE A 145 -8.52 -9.76 -4.73
CA ILE A 145 -7.27 -10.51 -4.53
C ILE A 145 -6.19 -9.57 -4.01
N GLU A 146 -5.16 -10.09 -3.34
CA GLU A 146 -4.03 -9.28 -2.89
C GLU A 146 -3.24 -8.74 -4.10
N ILE A 147 -3.10 -7.42 -4.19
CA ILE A 147 -2.42 -6.74 -5.30
C ILE A 147 -1.10 -6.15 -4.78
N PRO A 148 0.07 -6.56 -5.32
CA PRO A 148 1.32 -5.84 -5.10
C PRO A 148 1.18 -4.39 -5.54
N LEU A 149 1.46 -3.45 -4.62
CA LEU A 149 1.29 -2.02 -4.92
C LEU A 149 2.22 -1.56 -6.05
N TYR A 150 3.34 -2.25 -6.27
CA TYR A 150 4.23 -2.07 -7.42
C TYR A 150 3.43 -1.92 -8.72
N TYR A 151 2.55 -2.87 -9.03
CA TYR A 151 1.74 -2.84 -10.27
C TYR A 151 0.68 -1.74 -10.30
N VAL A 152 0.34 -1.16 -9.16
CA VAL A 152 -0.65 -0.08 -9.07
C VAL A 152 0.01 1.25 -9.40
N TYR A 153 1.18 1.53 -8.81
CA TYR A 153 1.85 2.82 -8.96
C TYR A 153 2.80 2.89 -10.14
N THR A 154 3.32 1.78 -10.68
CA THR A 154 4.20 1.81 -11.86
C THR A 154 3.40 1.96 -13.15
N ASN A 155 3.88 2.83 -14.04
CA ASN A 155 3.41 2.80 -15.42
C ASN A 155 3.78 1.46 -16.05
N VAL A 156 2.81 0.85 -16.74
CA VAL A 156 3.12 -0.20 -17.69
C VAL A 156 3.62 0.53 -18.94
N ASP A 157 4.88 0.34 -19.33
CA ASP A 157 5.32 0.79 -20.65
C ASP A 157 4.41 0.14 -21.68
N MET A 158 3.51 0.94 -22.27
CA MET A 158 2.77 0.53 -23.46
C MET A 158 3.75 0.57 -24.62
N SER A 159 4.68 -0.38 -24.68
CA SER A 159 5.35 -0.66 -25.94
C SER A 159 4.27 -1.13 -26.90
N VAL A 160 3.95 -0.30 -27.90
CA VAL A 160 3.11 -0.69 -29.03
C VAL A 160 3.83 -1.80 -29.78
N TYR A 161 3.37 -3.04 -29.59
CA TYR A 161 3.82 -4.15 -30.42
C TYR A 161 3.07 -4.07 -31.74
N HIS A 162 3.74 -3.61 -32.79
CA HIS A 162 3.25 -3.86 -34.14
C HIS A 162 3.34 -5.36 -34.40
N VAL A 163 2.20 -6.05 -34.35
CA VAL A 163 2.09 -7.41 -34.88
C VAL A 163 2.15 -7.27 -36.40
N SER A 164 3.32 -7.53 -37.00
CA SER A 164 3.41 -7.68 -38.44
C SER A 164 2.66 -8.95 -38.83
N ASN A 165 1.45 -8.81 -39.37
CA ASN A 165 0.83 -9.91 -40.08
C ASN A 165 1.60 -10.09 -41.39
N SER A 166 2.27 -11.22 -41.58
CA SER A 166 2.99 -11.56 -42.81
C SER A 166 2.07 -11.87 -44.00
N ASP A 167 0.79 -11.54 -43.89
CA ASP A 167 -0.19 -11.76 -44.94
C ASP A 167 -0.01 -10.72 -46.05
N SER A 168 0.53 -11.17 -47.19
CA SER A 168 0.67 -10.39 -48.42
C SER A 168 -0.67 -10.13 -49.12
N SER A 169 -1.80 -10.55 -48.54
CA SER A 169 -3.13 -10.39 -49.10
C SER A 169 -4.17 -9.98 -48.04
N PRO A 170 -4.11 -8.74 -47.54
CA PRO A 170 -5.14 -8.22 -46.64
C PRO A 170 -6.48 -8.23 -47.37
N LYS A 171 -7.40 -9.12 -46.97
CA LYS A 171 -8.81 -9.06 -47.38
C LYS A 171 -9.51 -8.03 -46.49
N GLY A 172 -9.49 -6.78 -46.96
CA GLY A 172 -10.44 -5.74 -46.56
C GLY A 172 -11.71 -5.82 -47.38
#